data_AF-A0A167R106-F1
#
_entry.id   AF-A0A167R106-F1
#
_cell.length_a   1.000
_cell.length_b   1.000
_cell.length_c   1.000
_cell.angle_alpha   90.00
_cell.angle_beta   90.00
_cell.angle_gamma   90.00
#
_symmetry.space_group_name_H-M   'P 1'
#
loop_
_entity.id
_entity.type
_entity.pdbx_description
1 polymer ?
#
loop_
_entity_poly.entity_id
_entity_poly.type
_entity_poly.pdbx_seq_one_letter_code
_entity_poly.pdbx_strand_id
1 'polypeptide(L)'
;MNQIKWGLQFNIKQFRPENLERFESAIYDKGVALPNIVGFIDGTMQAISRPSQGNEVQKAFYNGWKHMHALKYQSIVTPDEITSSLLGPYVGSRHDQYIYTISKTEARVEKYLDIVPDVELPFALYGDPAYMVSKCLYSPFEGVSLSDLDKKINKSMSKVRVAVEWEFGEVQKYFKYSKYKYAMKTGETSPATVYMLSTVFKNMMRCTGRNRSPTSSYFGLEPPTLEEYISGLRRDKIDGEDEDYILF
;
A
#
# COMPACT_ATOMS: atom_id res chain seq x y z
N MET A 1 18.28 -0.26 13.54
CA MET A 1 17.27 -1.02 12.79
C MET A 1 15.86 -0.42 12.89
N ASN A 2 15.52 0.31 13.97
CA ASN A 2 14.18 0.87 14.19
C ASN A 2 13.76 1.99 13.22
N GLN A 3 14.70 2.79 12.69
CA GLN A 3 14.33 3.92 11.81
C GLN A 3 13.70 3.48 10.48
N ILE A 4 14.22 2.41 9.86
CA ILE A 4 13.72 1.89 8.57
C ILE A 4 12.26 1.43 8.69
N LYS A 5 11.89 0.85 9.83
CA LYS A 5 10.52 0.39 10.09
C LYS A 5 9.53 1.54 9.95
N TRP A 6 9.81 2.69 10.57
CA TRP A 6 8.90 3.83 10.57
C TRP A 6 8.75 4.46 9.19
N GLY A 7 9.87 4.62 8.48
CA GLY A 7 9.83 5.11 7.10
C GLY A 7 9.17 4.13 6.13
N LEU A 8 9.21 2.82 6.39
CA LEU A 8 8.49 1.81 5.61
C LEU A 8 6.99 1.81 5.92
N GLN A 9 6.61 1.96 7.19
CA GLN A 9 5.19 2.07 7.58
C GLN A 9 4.53 3.29 6.94
N PHE A 10 5.25 4.41 6.83
CA PHE A 10 4.79 5.58 6.08
C PHE A 10 5.98 6.48 5.71
N ASN A 11 6.27 6.59 4.42
CA ASN A 11 7.35 7.43 3.92
C ASN A 11 6.86 8.87 3.71
N ILE A 12 6.99 9.70 4.75
CA ILE A 12 6.56 11.10 4.72
C ILE A 12 7.22 11.92 3.60
N LYS A 13 8.42 11.56 3.15
CA LYS A 13 9.09 12.28 2.06
C LYS A 13 8.41 12.06 0.72
N GLN A 14 7.74 10.92 0.57
CA GLN A 14 6.99 10.60 -0.62
C GLN A 14 5.71 11.43 -0.74
N PHE A 15 5.14 11.85 0.39
CA PHE A 15 3.93 12.66 0.46
C PHE A 15 4.23 14.15 0.71
N ARG A 16 5.37 14.65 0.21
CA ARG A 16 5.66 16.08 0.17
C ARG A 16 4.81 16.78 -0.88
N PRO A 17 4.47 18.07 -0.71
CA PRO A 17 3.60 18.80 -1.64
C PRO A 17 4.00 18.63 -3.12
N GLU A 18 5.30 18.78 -3.41
CA GLU A 18 5.83 18.66 -4.77
C GLU A 18 5.61 17.28 -5.39
N ASN A 19 5.63 16.21 -4.58
CA ASN A 19 5.34 14.86 -5.05
C ASN A 19 3.84 14.62 -5.21
N LEU A 20 3.01 15.16 -4.32
CA LEU A 20 1.56 15.05 -4.41
C LEU A 20 1.03 15.65 -5.71
N GLU A 21 1.49 16.86 -6.06
CA GLU A 21 1.15 17.52 -7.32
C GLU A 21 1.61 16.70 -8.54
N ARG A 22 2.83 16.15 -8.51
CA ARG A 22 3.34 15.27 -9.57
C ARG A 22 2.50 14.01 -9.74
N PHE A 23 2.09 13.39 -8.63
CA PHE A 23 1.32 12.15 -8.64
C PHE A 23 -0.12 12.37 -9.11
N GLU A 24 -0.75 13.43 -8.61
CA GLU A 24 -2.07 13.87 -9.03
C GLU A 24 -2.12 14.10 -10.54
N SER A 25 -1.25 14.94 -11.07
CA SER A 25 -1.21 15.23 -12.51
C SER A 25 -0.99 13.96 -13.34
N ALA A 26 -0.04 13.11 -12.96
CA ALA A 26 0.24 11.88 -13.69
C ALA A 26 -0.94 10.89 -13.72
N ILE A 27 -1.73 10.84 -12.64
CA ILE A 27 -2.94 10.03 -12.54
C ILE A 27 -4.07 10.69 -13.34
N TYR A 28 -4.26 12.00 -13.20
CA TYR A 28 -5.30 12.78 -13.88
C TYR A 28 -5.14 12.71 -15.40
N ASP A 29 -3.92 12.80 -15.90
CA ASP A 29 -3.56 12.69 -17.33
C ASP A 29 -3.96 11.34 -17.96
N LYS A 30 -4.34 10.32 -17.16
CA LYS A 30 -4.94 9.07 -17.67
C LYS A 30 -6.44 9.17 -17.94
N GLY A 31 -7.01 10.37 -17.83
CA GLY A 31 -8.41 10.66 -18.12
C GLY A 31 -9.35 10.08 -17.06
N VAL A 32 -8.95 10.16 -15.79
CA VAL A 32 -9.77 9.73 -14.66
C VAL A 32 -10.74 10.83 -14.23
N ALA A 33 -11.86 10.44 -13.62
CA ALA A 33 -12.90 11.39 -13.22
C ALA A 33 -12.59 12.11 -11.89
N LEU A 34 -11.73 11.55 -11.03
CA LEU A 34 -11.39 12.11 -9.73
C LEU A 34 -10.03 12.82 -9.83
N PRO A 35 -9.98 14.18 -9.73
CA PRO A 35 -8.80 14.95 -10.08
C PRO A 35 -7.78 15.08 -8.95
N ASN A 36 -8.03 14.53 -7.77
CA ASN A 36 -7.21 14.75 -6.58
C ASN A 36 -6.54 13.48 -6.06
N ILE A 37 -6.50 12.41 -6.87
CA ILE A 37 -5.94 11.11 -6.47
C ILE A 37 -4.43 11.09 -6.64
N VAL A 38 -3.70 10.81 -5.56
CA VAL A 38 -2.22 10.80 -5.53
C VAL A 38 -1.60 9.39 -5.40
N GLY A 39 -2.43 8.39 -5.17
CA GLY A 39 -1.96 7.02 -4.98
C GLY A 39 -3.08 6.04 -4.66
N PHE A 40 -2.70 4.78 -4.51
CA PHE A 40 -3.64 3.67 -4.35
C PHE A 40 -3.35 2.91 -3.07
N ILE A 41 -4.38 2.65 -2.28
CA ILE A 41 -4.29 1.85 -1.06
C ILE A 41 -4.92 0.48 -1.29
N ASP A 42 -4.26 -0.58 -0.82
CA ASP A 42 -4.82 -1.93 -0.89
C ASP A 42 -4.22 -2.87 0.15
N GLY A 43 -4.96 -3.92 0.45
CA GLY A 43 -4.49 -5.07 1.20
C GLY A 43 -3.67 -6.02 0.33
N THR A 44 -2.60 -6.58 0.88
CA THR A 44 -1.85 -7.68 0.27
C THR A 44 -1.57 -8.79 1.27
N MET A 45 -1.35 -10.00 0.77
CA MET A 45 -1.16 -11.19 1.58
C MET A 45 0.14 -11.90 1.24
N GLN A 46 0.92 -12.19 2.28
CA GLN A 46 2.04 -13.11 2.21
C GLN A 46 1.58 -14.50 2.62
N ALA A 47 1.51 -15.41 1.66
CA ALA A 47 1.21 -16.82 1.91
C ALA A 47 2.20 -17.43 2.91
N ILE A 48 1.68 -18.15 3.90
CA ILE A 48 2.50 -18.90 4.84
C ILE A 48 2.14 -20.38 4.83
N SER A 49 3.08 -21.20 5.26
CA SER A 49 2.82 -22.58 5.63
C SER A 49 1.79 -22.61 6.75
N ARG A 50 0.96 -23.64 6.77
CA ARG A 50 0.00 -23.89 7.85
C ARG A 50 0.76 -23.87 9.19
N PRO A 51 0.42 -22.97 10.13
CA PRO A 51 1.05 -22.94 11.44
C PRO A 51 0.84 -24.27 12.17
N SER A 52 1.89 -24.76 12.81
CA SER A 52 1.85 -25.98 13.65
C SER A 52 1.43 -25.67 15.09
N GLN A 53 1.40 -24.40 15.51
CA GLN A 53 1.07 -23.97 16.87
C GLN A 53 -0.43 -24.03 17.17
N GLY A 54 -1.03 -25.21 17.26
CA GLY A 54 -2.41 -25.38 17.74
C GLY A 54 -3.51 -24.77 16.84
N ASN A 55 -4.77 -25.07 17.18
CA ASN A 55 -5.92 -24.72 16.33
C ASN A 55 -6.24 -23.21 16.31
N GLU A 56 -6.00 -22.49 17.41
CA GLU A 56 -6.34 -21.06 17.51
C GLU A 56 -5.44 -20.20 16.63
N VAL A 57 -4.13 -20.38 16.72
CA VAL A 57 -3.15 -19.67 15.88
C VAL A 57 -3.41 -19.96 14.40
N GLN A 58 -3.68 -21.23 14.08
CA GLN A 58 -4.02 -21.64 12.72
C GLN A 58 -5.27 -20.92 12.19
N LYS A 59 -6.36 -20.87 12.96
CA LYS A 59 -7.58 -20.14 12.58
C LYS A 59 -7.32 -18.65 12.42
N ALA A 60 -6.49 -18.06 13.27
CA ALA A 60 -6.18 -16.64 13.22
C ALA A 60 -5.51 -16.26 11.88
N PHE A 61 -4.53 -17.06 11.43
CA PHE A 61 -3.82 -16.85 10.16
C PHE A 61 -4.58 -17.32 8.92
N TYR A 62 -5.63 -18.12 9.06
CA TYR A 62 -6.41 -18.60 7.94
C TYR A 62 -7.32 -17.51 7.37
N ASN A 63 -7.15 -17.19 6.10
CA ASN A 63 -8.05 -16.32 5.36
C ASN A 63 -9.13 -17.16 4.66
N GLY A 64 -10.38 -16.97 5.07
CA GLY A 64 -11.52 -17.74 4.55
C GLY A 64 -11.85 -17.45 3.08
N TRP A 65 -11.60 -16.24 2.59
CA TRP A 65 -11.88 -15.85 1.21
C TRP A 65 -10.86 -16.42 0.21
N LYS A 66 -9.58 -16.41 0.56
CA LYS A 66 -8.49 -16.93 -0.27
C LYS A 66 -8.16 -18.41 0.00
N HIS A 67 -8.81 -19.02 0.99
CA HIS A 67 -8.60 -20.40 1.42
C HIS A 67 -7.13 -20.75 1.70
N MET A 68 -6.42 -19.86 2.40
CA MET A 68 -4.98 -20.00 2.68
C MET A 68 -4.58 -19.36 4.00
N HIS A 69 -3.48 -19.83 4.60
CA HIS A 69 -2.85 -19.15 5.73
C HIS A 69 -1.97 -18.01 5.21
N ALA A 70 -2.10 -16.83 5.80
CA ALA A 70 -1.38 -15.65 5.35
C ALA A 70 -1.07 -14.65 6.47
N LEU A 71 0.00 -13.89 6.27
CA LEU A 71 0.16 -12.58 6.88
C LEU A 71 -0.47 -11.53 5.95
N LYS A 72 -1.12 -10.53 6.52
CA LYS A 72 -1.74 -9.44 5.78
C LYS A 72 -0.97 -8.14 5.98
N TYR A 73 -0.94 -7.31 4.95
CA TYR A 73 -0.36 -5.98 4.98
C TYR A 73 -1.31 -5.00 4.32
N GLN A 74 -1.28 -3.75 4.75
CA GLN A 74 -1.88 -2.64 4.03
C GLN A 74 -0.75 -1.86 3.37
N SER A 75 -0.92 -1.56 2.09
CA SER A 75 0.09 -0.87 1.29
C SER A 75 -0.51 0.36 0.64
N ILE A 76 0.29 1.43 0.58
CA ILE A 76 0.01 2.59 -0.28
C ILE A 76 1.07 2.60 -1.37
N VAL A 77 0.65 2.64 -2.63
CA VAL A 77 1.54 2.73 -3.79
C VAL A 77 1.35 4.06 -4.50
N THR A 78 2.43 4.63 -4.98
CA THR A 78 2.43 5.88 -5.74
C THR A 78 2.79 5.63 -7.20
N PRO A 79 2.35 6.52 -8.12
CA PRO A 79 2.52 6.31 -9.57
C PRO A 79 3.98 6.34 -10.05
N ASP A 80 4.93 6.70 -9.19
CA ASP A 80 6.38 6.63 -9.41
C ASP A 80 7.00 5.29 -8.94
N GLU A 81 6.20 4.22 -8.89
CA GLU A 81 6.64 2.83 -8.64
C GLU A 81 7.10 2.52 -7.20
N ILE A 82 6.85 3.45 -6.27
CA ILE A 82 7.21 3.28 -4.87
C ILE A 82 6.04 2.70 -4.08
N THR A 83 6.33 1.66 -3.31
CA THR A 83 5.48 1.28 -2.19
C THR A 83 5.81 2.21 -1.03
N SER A 84 4.99 3.24 -0.88
CA SER A 84 5.19 4.43 -0.03
C SER A 84 4.76 4.21 1.41
N SER A 85 3.95 3.19 1.65
CA SER A 85 3.60 2.68 2.96
C SER A 85 3.43 1.17 2.87
N LEU A 86 3.95 0.44 3.86
CA LEU A 86 3.68 -0.98 4.09
C LEU A 86 3.48 -1.21 5.59
N LEU A 87 2.21 -1.29 5.99
CA LEU A 87 1.79 -1.57 7.36
C LEU A 87 1.54 -3.07 7.55
N GLY A 88 2.04 -3.61 8.66
CA GLY A 88 1.91 -5.02 9.03
C GLY A 88 3.23 -5.60 9.55
N PRO A 89 3.29 -6.93 9.74
CA PRO A 89 2.25 -7.90 9.42
C PRO A 89 1.02 -7.79 10.34
N TYR A 90 -0.14 -8.15 9.81
CA TYR A 90 -1.37 -8.43 10.54
C TYR A 90 -1.81 -9.87 10.29
N VAL A 91 -2.70 -10.37 11.14
CA VAL A 91 -3.26 -11.72 10.94
C VAL A 91 -4.12 -11.77 9.67
N GLY A 92 -3.95 -12.83 8.87
CA GLY A 92 -4.58 -13.00 7.55
C GLY A 92 -6.11 -12.93 7.50
N SER A 93 -6.79 -13.19 8.61
CA SER A 93 -8.26 -13.15 8.70
C SER A 93 -8.86 -11.74 8.79
N ARG A 94 -8.04 -10.70 9.02
CA ARG A 94 -8.56 -9.33 9.20
C ARG A 94 -8.95 -8.66 7.88
N HIS A 95 -10.06 -7.92 7.90
CA HIS A 95 -10.49 -7.08 6.78
C HIS A 95 -9.60 -5.83 6.62
N ASP A 96 -9.53 -5.27 5.41
CA ASP A 96 -8.69 -4.11 5.11
C ASP A 96 -9.12 -2.86 5.90
N GLN A 97 -10.43 -2.60 6.00
CA GLN A 97 -10.97 -1.53 6.85
C GLN A 97 -10.55 -1.70 8.31
N TYR A 98 -10.56 -2.93 8.84
CA TYR A 98 -10.16 -3.15 10.22
C TYR A 98 -8.69 -2.75 10.43
N ILE A 99 -7.80 -3.14 9.51
CA ILE A 99 -6.40 -2.73 9.54
C ILE A 99 -6.30 -1.20 9.50
N TYR A 100 -6.97 -0.56 8.54
CA TYR A 100 -6.99 0.90 8.36
C TYR A 100 -7.37 1.65 9.65
N THR A 101 -8.38 1.17 10.36
CA THR A 101 -8.84 1.74 11.63
C THR A 101 -7.81 1.53 12.74
N ILE A 102 -7.33 0.29 12.97
CA ILE A 102 -6.42 0.04 14.10
C ILE A 102 -5.03 0.64 13.91
N SER A 103 -4.59 0.82 12.67
CA SER A 103 -3.30 1.43 12.35
C SER A 103 -3.34 2.96 12.32
N LYS A 104 -4.50 3.57 12.59
CA LYS A 104 -4.75 5.01 12.51
C LYS A 104 -4.31 5.59 11.15
N THR A 105 -4.47 4.82 10.07
CA THR A 105 -4.00 5.24 8.74
C THR A 105 -4.74 6.49 8.28
N GLU A 106 -6.03 6.64 8.62
CA GLU A 106 -6.82 7.83 8.28
C GLU A 106 -6.19 9.13 8.79
N ALA A 107 -5.94 9.21 10.11
CA ALA A 107 -5.34 10.40 10.72
C ALA A 107 -3.98 10.72 10.10
N ARG A 108 -3.20 9.69 9.73
CA ARG A 108 -1.91 9.87 9.06
C ARG A 108 -2.09 10.39 7.64
N VAL A 109 -2.98 9.79 6.85
CA VAL A 109 -3.26 10.21 5.47
C VAL A 109 -3.80 11.64 5.44
N GLU A 110 -4.76 11.99 6.29
CA GLU A 110 -5.28 13.36 6.39
C GLU A 110 -4.17 14.35 6.72
N LYS A 111 -3.32 14.07 7.70
CA LYS A 111 -2.21 14.95 8.08
C LYS A 111 -1.28 15.31 6.92
N TYR A 112 -1.02 14.38 6.01
CA TYR A 112 -0.06 14.59 4.91
C TYR A 112 -0.73 14.91 3.56
N LEU A 113 -2.04 14.70 3.40
CA LEU A 113 -2.75 14.97 2.15
C LEU A 113 -3.68 16.21 2.21
N ASP A 114 -4.12 16.61 3.39
CA ASP A 114 -4.93 17.81 3.64
C ASP A 114 -4.04 19.02 3.97
N ILE A 115 -3.10 19.32 3.07
CA ILE A 115 -2.01 20.27 3.32
C ILE A 115 -2.26 21.66 2.71
N VAL A 116 -3.31 21.84 1.93
CA VAL A 116 -3.62 23.11 1.26
C VAL A 116 -4.87 23.72 1.91
N PRO A 117 -4.73 24.83 2.68
CA PRO A 117 -5.84 25.40 3.47
C PRO A 117 -7.02 25.92 2.65
N ASP A 118 -6.80 26.23 1.35
CA ASP A 118 -7.74 27.00 0.51
C ASP A 118 -8.21 26.27 -0.76
N VAL A 119 -8.01 24.96 -0.88
CA VAL A 119 -8.56 24.16 -2.00
C VAL A 119 -9.87 23.48 -1.59
N GLU A 120 -10.80 23.41 -2.55
CA GLU A 120 -12.12 22.79 -2.35
C GLU A 120 -12.04 21.27 -2.13
N LEU A 121 -10.95 20.63 -2.61
CA LEU A 121 -10.70 19.20 -2.47
C LEU A 121 -9.25 18.94 -2.03
N PRO A 122 -9.02 18.28 -0.88
CA PRO A 122 -7.68 17.83 -0.48
C PRO A 122 -7.19 16.72 -1.40
N PHE A 123 -5.89 16.41 -1.38
CA PHE A 123 -5.40 15.19 -2.03
C PHE A 123 -6.00 13.94 -1.38
N ALA A 124 -6.17 12.87 -2.14
CA ALA A 124 -6.78 11.64 -1.65
C ALA A 124 -6.11 10.38 -2.21
N LEU A 125 -6.24 9.28 -1.48
CA LEU A 125 -5.91 7.95 -1.96
C LEU A 125 -7.16 7.30 -2.56
N TYR A 126 -6.96 6.36 -3.49
CA TYR A 126 -8.05 5.53 -4.02
C TYR A 126 -7.89 4.06 -3.62
N GLY A 127 -8.83 3.58 -2.81
CA GLY A 127 -8.88 2.24 -2.24
C GLY A 127 -9.74 1.26 -3.02
N ASP A 128 -9.82 0.04 -2.53
CA ASP A 128 -10.79 -0.95 -2.97
C ASP A 128 -12.15 -0.68 -2.28
N PRO A 129 -13.23 -1.36 -2.68
CA PRO A 129 -14.54 -1.17 -2.05
C PRO A 129 -14.58 -1.59 -0.57
N ALA A 130 -13.58 -2.32 -0.06
CA ALA A 130 -13.54 -2.68 1.35
C ALA A 130 -13.19 -1.49 2.27
N TYR A 131 -12.73 -0.37 1.72
CA TYR A 131 -12.46 0.85 2.47
C TYR A 131 -13.67 1.79 2.55
N MET A 132 -13.94 2.31 3.75
CA MET A 132 -14.91 3.37 3.95
C MET A 132 -14.37 4.70 3.37
N VAL A 133 -15.22 5.40 2.62
CA VAL A 133 -14.90 6.72 2.06
C VAL A 133 -14.74 7.75 3.17
N SER A 134 -13.71 8.59 3.07
CA SER A 134 -13.49 9.75 3.93
C SER A 134 -12.84 10.91 3.15
N LYS A 135 -12.45 11.97 3.86
CA LYS A 135 -11.95 13.22 3.26
C LYS A 135 -10.77 12.98 2.31
N CYS A 136 -9.82 12.14 2.71
CA CYS A 136 -8.60 11.84 1.95
C CYS A 136 -8.52 10.38 1.46
N LEU A 137 -9.62 9.63 1.48
CA LEU A 137 -9.69 8.25 0.99
C LEU A 137 -11.00 8.01 0.24
N TYR A 138 -10.90 7.73 -1.05
CA TYR A 138 -12.05 7.40 -1.89
C TYR A 138 -12.04 5.91 -2.26
N SER A 139 -13.22 5.35 -2.53
CA SER A 139 -13.39 3.99 -3.02
C SER A 139 -14.45 3.96 -4.13
N PRO A 140 -14.58 2.87 -4.89
CA PRO A 140 -15.61 2.75 -5.92
C PRO A 140 -17.02 2.97 -5.35
N PHE A 141 -17.90 3.61 -6.13
CA PHE A 141 -19.31 3.67 -5.78
C PHE A 141 -19.91 2.25 -5.76
N GLU A 142 -20.65 1.92 -4.71
CA GLU A 142 -21.31 0.61 -4.52
C GLU A 142 -22.83 0.74 -4.42
N GLY A 143 -23.55 -0.31 -4.84
CA GLY A 143 -25.01 -0.36 -4.74
C GLY A 143 -25.66 -1.24 -5.80
N VAL A 144 -26.92 -1.62 -5.57
CA VAL A 144 -27.69 -2.51 -6.47
C VAL A 144 -27.95 -1.86 -7.84
N SER A 145 -28.11 -0.55 -7.88
CA SER A 145 -28.35 0.21 -9.11
C SER A 145 -27.48 1.47 -9.13
N LEU A 146 -26.25 1.32 -9.64
CA LEU A 146 -25.35 2.44 -9.90
C LEU A 146 -25.85 3.26 -11.08
N SER A 147 -25.74 4.59 -10.96
CA SER A 147 -26.02 5.49 -12.09
C SER A 147 -24.98 5.27 -13.21
N ASP A 148 -25.29 5.71 -14.43
CA ASP A 148 -24.33 5.62 -15.53
C ASP A 148 -23.11 6.52 -15.31
N LEU A 149 -23.26 7.58 -14.51
CA LEU A 149 -22.15 8.42 -14.08
C LEU A 149 -21.23 7.65 -13.14
N ASP A 150 -21.77 6.99 -12.10
CA ASP A 150 -20.98 6.21 -11.14
C ASP A 150 -20.22 5.07 -11.82
N LYS A 151 -20.87 4.38 -12.77
CA LYS A 151 -20.21 3.34 -13.58
C LYS A 151 -19.06 3.90 -14.41
N LYS A 152 -19.22 5.10 -14.99
CA LYS A 152 -18.14 5.78 -15.74
C LYS A 152 -17.00 6.17 -14.82
N ILE A 153 -17.30 6.70 -13.63
CA ILE A 153 -16.28 7.05 -12.63
C ILE A 153 -15.51 5.79 -12.20
N ASN A 154 -16.21 4.76 -11.74
CA ASN A 154 -15.60 3.47 -11.33
C ASN A 154 -14.74 2.87 -12.45
N LYS A 155 -15.24 2.88 -13.70
CA LYS A 155 -14.49 2.39 -14.85
C LYS A 155 -13.23 3.22 -15.11
N SER A 156 -13.29 4.55 -14.95
CA SER A 156 -12.11 5.40 -15.12
C SER A 156 -11.07 5.13 -14.03
N MET A 157 -11.50 5.02 -12.76
CA MET A 157 -10.61 4.80 -11.62
C MET A 157 -9.99 3.40 -11.60
N SER A 158 -10.74 2.37 -12.03
CA SER A 158 -10.21 1.00 -12.12
C SER A 158 -9.00 0.89 -13.07
N LYS A 159 -8.93 1.72 -14.13
CA LYS A 159 -7.81 1.73 -15.08
C LYS A 159 -6.49 2.15 -14.45
N VAL A 160 -6.52 3.07 -13.48
CA VAL A 160 -5.31 3.57 -12.80
C VAL A 160 -5.01 2.76 -11.54
N ARG A 161 -6.06 2.30 -10.83
CA ARG A 161 -5.91 1.54 -9.57
C ARG A 161 -5.17 0.22 -9.76
N VAL A 162 -5.23 -0.39 -10.94
CA VAL A 162 -4.49 -1.62 -11.29
C VAL A 162 -2.97 -1.53 -10.99
N ALA A 163 -2.43 -0.32 -10.88
CA ALA A 163 -1.06 -0.07 -10.44
C ALA A 163 -0.68 -0.80 -9.15
N VAL A 164 -1.61 -0.89 -8.18
CA VAL A 164 -1.35 -1.60 -6.92
C VAL A 164 -1.08 -3.08 -7.13
N GLU A 165 -1.77 -3.71 -8.07
CA GLU A 165 -1.55 -5.11 -8.42
C GLU A 165 -0.21 -5.31 -9.14
N TRP A 166 0.18 -4.35 -9.99
CA TRP A 166 1.50 -4.37 -10.64
C TRP A 166 2.61 -4.32 -9.58
N GLU A 167 2.52 -3.42 -8.61
CA GLU A 167 3.51 -3.29 -7.54
C GLU A 167 3.63 -4.55 -6.68
N PHE A 168 2.51 -5.18 -6.31
CA PHE A 168 2.53 -6.45 -5.57
C PHE A 168 3.10 -7.58 -6.42
N GLY A 169 2.75 -7.62 -7.71
CA GLY A 169 3.29 -8.57 -8.67
C GLY A 169 4.80 -8.45 -8.84
N GLU A 170 5.35 -7.23 -8.80
CA GLU A 170 6.77 -6.96 -8.93
C GLU A 170 7.58 -7.51 -7.74
N VAL A 171 7.09 -7.31 -6.51
CA VAL A 171 7.73 -7.90 -5.31
C VAL A 171 7.83 -9.43 -5.48
N GLN A 172 6.73 -10.08 -5.90
CA GLN A 172 6.70 -11.53 -6.10
C GLN A 172 7.54 -12.00 -7.29
N LYS A 173 7.68 -11.18 -8.34
CA LYS A 173 8.50 -11.45 -9.52
C LYS A 173 9.98 -11.49 -9.18
N TYR A 174 10.48 -10.49 -8.44
CA TYR A 174 11.90 -10.40 -8.08
C TYR A 174 12.25 -11.30 -6.90
N PHE A 175 11.34 -11.47 -5.92
CA PHE A 175 11.60 -12.20 -4.69
C PHE A 175 10.78 -13.49 -4.61
N LYS A 176 11.05 -14.43 -5.53
CA LYS A 176 10.33 -15.72 -5.63
C LYS A 176 10.33 -16.55 -4.34
N TYR A 177 11.31 -16.37 -3.46
CA TYR A 177 11.33 -17.02 -2.15
C TYR A 177 10.08 -16.68 -1.34
N SER A 178 9.63 -15.42 -1.38
CA SER A 178 8.38 -14.99 -0.71
C SER A 178 7.14 -15.69 -1.29
N LYS A 179 7.13 -16.05 -2.59
CA LYS A 179 6.03 -16.81 -3.20
C LYS A 179 5.92 -18.26 -2.71
N TYR A 180 7.03 -18.84 -2.26
CA TYR A 180 7.09 -20.25 -1.88
C TYR A 180 6.57 -20.47 -0.46
N LYS A 181 5.23 -20.57 -0.33
CA LYS A 181 4.54 -20.68 0.97
C LYS A 181 5.08 -21.76 1.91
N TYR A 182 5.59 -22.88 1.39
CA TYR A 182 6.12 -23.98 2.21
C TYR A 182 7.43 -23.61 2.93
N ALA A 183 8.20 -22.66 2.39
CA ALA A 183 9.34 -22.07 3.07
C ALA A 183 8.97 -20.88 3.98
N MET A 184 7.73 -20.38 3.93
CA MET A 184 7.26 -19.27 4.76
C MET A 184 6.63 -19.80 6.05
N LYS A 185 7.43 -20.09 7.07
CA LYS A 185 6.98 -20.70 8.32
C LYS A 185 7.09 -19.72 9.48
N THR A 186 5.97 -19.51 10.18
CA THR A 186 5.90 -18.66 11.38
C THR A 186 6.70 -19.31 12.52
N GLY A 187 7.87 -18.73 12.82
CA GLY A 187 8.81 -19.21 13.86
C GLY A 187 10.13 -19.77 13.33
N GLU A 188 10.26 -20.01 12.03
CA GLU A 188 11.53 -20.50 11.43
C GLU A 188 12.15 -19.49 10.46
N THR A 189 11.35 -18.97 9.52
CA THR A 189 11.89 -18.21 8.37
C THR A 189 11.42 -16.76 8.31
N SER A 190 10.82 -16.26 9.39
CA SER A 190 10.33 -14.88 9.54
C SER A 190 9.66 -14.31 8.28
N PRO A 191 8.50 -14.87 7.84
CA PRO A 191 7.84 -14.44 6.60
C PRO A 191 7.55 -12.94 6.54
N ALA A 192 7.34 -12.31 7.70
CA ALA A 192 7.18 -10.88 7.85
C ALA A 192 8.39 -10.10 7.36
N THR A 193 9.56 -10.42 7.91
CA THR A 193 10.84 -9.80 7.53
C THR A 193 11.13 -10.03 6.06
N VAL A 194 10.90 -11.25 5.56
CA VAL A 194 11.10 -11.58 4.15
C VAL A 194 10.28 -10.68 3.24
N TYR A 195 8.98 -10.51 3.50
CA TYR A 195 8.12 -9.70 2.65
C TYR A 195 8.46 -8.21 2.74
N MET A 196 8.66 -7.68 3.96
CA MET A 196 9.05 -6.27 4.15
C MET A 196 10.36 -5.93 3.45
N LEU A 197 11.40 -6.76 3.60
CA LEU A 197 12.68 -6.55 2.92
C LEU A 197 12.56 -6.71 1.40
N SER A 198 11.73 -7.65 0.93
CA SER A 198 11.46 -7.79 -0.51
C SER A 198 10.85 -6.52 -1.09
N THR A 199 9.92 -5.87 -0.37
CA THR A 199 9.34 -4.58 -0.78
C THR A 199 10.36 -3.45 -0.77
N VAL A 200 11.19 -3.36 0.28
CA VAL A 200 12.27 -2.35 0.36
C VAL A 200 13.26 -2.52 -0.79
N PHE A 201 13.71 -3.74 -1.06
CA PHE A 201 14.63 -4.01 -2.16
C PHE A 201 13.98 -3.80 -3.53
N LYS A 202 12.68 -4.09 -3.69
CA LYS A 202 11.93 -3.73 -4.91
C LYS A 202 11.97 -2.23 -5.15
N ASN A 203 11.66 -1.42 -4.13
CA ASN A 203 11.73 0.04 -4.25
C ASN A 203 13.15 0.52 -4.58
N MET A 204 14.19 -0.01 -3.92
CA MET A 204 15.58 0.33 -4.22
C MET A 204 15.95 -0.01 -5.67
N MET A 205 15.53 -1.17 -6.18
CA MET A 205 15.75 -1.55 -7.57
C MET A 205 15.10 -0.55 -8.54
N ARG A 206 13.88 -0.09 -8.23
CA ARG A 206 13.18 0.94 -9.01
C ARG A 206 13.95 2.26 -9.01
N CYS A 207 14.40 2.71 -7.84
CA CYS A 207 15.23 3.93 -7.71
C CYS A 207 16.54 3.90 -8.53
N THR A 208 17.07 2.71 -8.83
CA THR A 208 18.30 2.57 -9.65
C THR A 208 18.04 2.53 -11.17
N GLY A 209 16.81 2.73 -11.62
CA GLY A 209 16.46 2.78 -13.05
C GLY A 209 16.60 1.45 -13.80
N ARG A 210 16.65 0.31 -13.08
CA ARG A 210 16.79 -1.00 -13.72
C ARG A 210 15.45 -1.47 -14.31
N ASN A 211 15.33 -1.33 -15.64
CA ASN A 211 14.20 -1.75 -16.47
C ASN A 211 12.90 -0.98 -16.20
N ARG A 212 12.14 -0.66 -17.27
CA ARG A 212 10.78 -0.12 -17.11
C ARG A 212 9.86 -1.12 -16.41
N SER A 213 9.00 -0.65 -15.51
CA SER A 213 7.88 -1.43 -14.98
C SER A 213 6.59 -1.09 -15.76
N PRO A 214 5.51 -1.86 -15.56
CA PRO A 214 4.18 -1.46 -16.01
C PRO A 214 3.78 -0.08 -15.48
N THR A 215 4.06 0.22 -14.21
CA THR A 215 3.71 1.48 -13.54
C THR A 215 4.43 2.68 -14.17
N SER A 216 5.76 2.66 -14.32
CA SER A 216 6.49 3.75 -15.00
C SER A 216 6.10 3.89 -16.46
N SER A 217 5.88 2.77 -17.16
CA SER A 217 5.43 2.83 -18.56
C SER A 217 4.04 3.44 -18.69
N TYR A 218 3.19 3.24 -17.68
CA TYR A 218 1.83 3.72 -17.69
C TYR A 218 1.74 5.18 -17.25
N PHE A 219 2.30 5.56 -16.10
CA PHE A 219 2.22 6.93 -15.55
C PHE A 219 3.31 7.88 -16.05
N GLY A 220 4.47 7.37 -16.47
CA GLY A 220 5.57 8.19 -16.99
C GLY A 220 6.33 8.97 -15.92
N LEU A 221 6.25 8.56 -14.66
CA LEU A 221 7.00 9.16 -13.56
C LEU A 221 8.26 8.36 -13.25
N GLU A 222 9.35 9.10 -13.03
CA GLU A 222 10.59 8.55 -12.49
C GLU A 222 10.49 8.44 -10.96
N PRO A 223 10.95 7.32 -10.37
CA PRO A 223 11.07 7.17 -8.92
C PRO A 223 12.06 8.17 -8.32
N PRO A 224 12.05 8.38 -6.99
CA PRO A 224 13.13 9.09 -6.31
C PRO A 224 14.49 8.41 -6.56
N THR A 225 15.56 9.18 -6.36
CA THR A 225 16.92 8.58 -6.30
C THR A 225 17.01 7.58 -5.15
N LEU A 226 17.98 6.67 -5.24
CA LEU A 226 18.20 5.68 -4.19
C LEU A 226 18.50 6.36 -2.84
N GLU A 227 19.26 7.45 -2.87
CA GLU A 227 19.62 8.27 -1.73
C GLU A 227 18.39 8.94 -1.11
N GLU A 228 17.50 9.51 -1.90
CA GLU A 228 16.25 10.11 -1.43
C GLU A 228 15.32 9.07 -0.81
N TYR A 229 15.18 7.90 -1.44
CA TYR A 229 14.38 6.80 -0.91
C TYR A 229 14.92 6.31 0.44
N ILE A 230 16.23 6.04 0.53
CA ILE A 230 16.88 5.63 1.79
C ILE A 230 16.73 6.71 2.86
N SER A 231 16.82 7.98 2.46
CA SER A 231 16.64 9.10 3.36
C SER A 231 15.19 9.23 3.87
N GLY A 232 14.20 8.83 3.09
CA GLY A 232 12.80 8.72 3.51
C GLY A 232 12.56 7.54 4.46
N LEU A 233 13.25 6.42 4.22
CA LEU A 233 13.21 5.26 5.10
C LEU A 233 13.83 5.53 6.47
N ARG A 234 14.93 6.29 6.53
CA ARG A 234 15.65 6.60 7.78
C ARG A 234 15.01 7.77 8.51
N ARG A 235 13.84 7.55 9.11
CA ARG A 235 13.21 8.53 10.00
C ARG A 235 13.06 8.02 11.43
N ASP A 236 13.04 8.95 12.36
CA ASP A 236 12.71 8.65 13.75
C ASP A 236 11.21 8.41 13.91
N LYS A 237 10.88 7.78 15.04
CA LYS A 237 9.51 7.56 15.47
C LYS A 237 8.82 8.92 15.68
N ILE A 238 7.61 9.08 15.19
CA ILE A 238 6.76 10.24 15.45
C ILE A 238 5.70 9.84 16.47
N ASP A 239 5.75 10.43 17.66
CA ASP A 239 4.79 10.13 18.71
C ASP A 239 3.37 10.57 18.32
N GLY A 240 2.38 9.73 18.64
CA GLY A 240 0.98 9.90 18.22
C GLY A 240 0.68 9.36 16.81
N GLU A 241 1.70 9.12 15.97
CA GLU A 241 1.55 8.51 14.65
C GLU A 241 2.05 7.06 14.64
N ASP A 242 3.24 6.82 15.15
CA ASP A 242 3.88 5.51 15.16
C ASP A 242 3.57 4.77 16.46
N GLU A 243 2.30 4.40 16.62
CA GLU A 243 1.85 3.60 17.76
C GLU A 243 1.84 2.13 17.37
N ASP A 244 2.73 1.36 17.99
CA ASP A 244 2.93 -0.04 17.66
C ASP A 244 1.68 -0.88 17.99
N TYR A 245 1.00 -1.34 16.93
CA TYR A 245 0.03 -2.42 17.00
C TYR A 245 0.44 -3.58 16.09
N ILE A 246 1.75 -3.80 15.90
CA ILE A 246 2.22 -5.01 15.21
C ILE A 246 1.86 -6.19 16.11
N LEU A 247 0.80 -6.88 15.74
CA LEU A 247 0.49 -8.21 16.25
C LEU A 247 1.57 -9.13 15.67
N PHE A 248 2.33 -9.78 16.55
CA PHE A 248 3.42 -10.77 16.35
C PHE A 248 4.85 -10.24 16.48
#